data_AF-A0A844ZVW2-F1
#
_entry.id   AF-A0A844ZVW2-F1
#
_cell.length_a   1.000
_cell.length_b   1.000
_cell.length_c   1.000
_cell.angle_alpha   90.00
_cell.angle_beta   90.00
_cell.angle_gamma   90.00
#
_symmetry.space_group_name_H-M   'P 1'
#
loop_
_entity.id
_entity.type
_entity.pdbx_description
1 polymer ?
#
loop_
_entity_poly.entity_id
_entity_poly.type
_entity_poly.pdbx_seq_one_letter_code
_entity_poly.pdbx_strand_id
1 'polypeptide(L)'
;MGSFSIWHWLIVLVIVLVLFGRGRVADIMGDFGKGISSFKKGMNEDPERPAEPTAQIQAPAPPVAPTPAPPTAATPAPAEPAVPVAGTADHPVSDRTQA
;
A
#
# COMPACT_ATOMS: atom_id res chain seq x y z
N MET A 1 5.64 36.56 -39.90
CA MET A 1 6.08 35.19 -40.26
C MET A 1 5.59 34.23 -39.18
N GLY A 2 4.31 33.88 -39.20
CA GLY A 2 3.61 33.07 -38.18
C GLY A 2 3.67 31.58 -38.50
N SER A 3 4.87 31.08 -38.80
CA SER A 3 5.12 29.91 -39.63
C SER A 3 4.69 28.57 -39.04
N PHE A 4 4.22 28.50 -37.80
CA PHE A 4 3.84 27.23 -37.17
C PHE A 4 2.64 27.42 -36.24
N SER A 5 1.54 27.87 -36.84
CA SER A 5 0.21 27.96 -36.22
C SER A 5 -0.06 26.73 -35.34
N ILE A 6 -0.66 26.94 -34.17
CA ILE A 6 -1.02 25.91 -33.18
C ILE A 6 -1.61 24.64 -33.82
N TRP A 7 -2.31 24.79 -34.93
CA TRP A 7 -2.81 23.71 -35.77
C TRP A 7 -1.76 22.69 -36.25
N HIS A 8 -0.55 23.14 -36.62
CA HIS A 8 0.54 22.26 -37.04
C HIS A 8 1.02 21.36 -35.89
N TRP A 9 1.21 21.94 -34.70
CA TRP A 9 1.62 21.19 -33.52
C TRP A 9 0.57 20.16 -33.10
N LEU A 10 -0.72 20.47 -33.25
CA LEU A 10 -1.82 19.53 -33.01
C LEU A 10 -1.74 18.32 -33.95
N ILE A 11 -1.50 18.56 -35.24
CA ILE A 11 -1.37 17.50 -36.25
C ILE A 11 -0.14 16.63 -35.99
N VAL A 12 1.00 17.23 -35.64
CA VAL A 12 2.22 16.49 -35.30
C VAL A 12 2.00 15.61 -34.07
N LEU A 13 1.33 16.13 -33.03
CA LEU A 13 1.02 15.36 -31.82
C LEU A 13 0.16 14.12 -32.12
N VAL A 14 -0.82 14.27 -33.02
CA VAL A 14 -1.67 13.15 -33.47
C VAL A 14 -0.84 12.11 -34.21
N ILE A 15 0.03 12.52 -35.14
CA ILE A 15 0.88 11.58 -35.90
C ILE A 15 1.81 10.81 -34.96
N VAL A 16 2.44 11.49 -34.01
CA VAL A 16 3.31 10.84 -33.00
C VAL A 16 2.51 9.85 -32.15
N LEU A 17 1.31 10.22 -31.69
CA LEU A 17 0.47 9.32 -30.91
C LEU A 17 0.00 8.10 -31.71
N VAL A 18 -0.18 8.23 -33.03
CA VAL A 18 -0.52 7.10 -33.91
C VAL A 18 0.69 6.21 -34.17
N LEU A 19 1.88 6.78 -34.42
CA LEU A 19 3.12 6.02 -34.66
C LEU A 19 3.60 5.27 -33.41
N PHE A 20 3.58 5.94 -32.26
CA PHE A 20 4.02 5.38 -30.99
C PHE A 20 2.91 4.62 -30.25
N GLY A 21 1.64 4.86 -30.62
CA GLY A 21 0.47 4.30 -29.96
C GLY A 21 0.19 4.91 -28.58
N ARG A 22 -1.05 4.77 -28.12
CA ARG A 22 -1.48 5.30 -26.81
C ARG A 22 -0.82 4.60 -25.61
N GLY A 23 -0.45 3.32 -25.76
CA GLY A 23 0.21 2.54 -24.70
C GLY A 23 1.60 3.08 -24.36
N ARG A 24 2.44 3.33 -25.37
CA ARG A 24 3.83 3.77 -25.14
C ARG A 24 3.91 5.22 -24.65
N VAL A 25 3.07 6.10 -25.19
CA VAL A 25 3.01 7.51 -24.75
C VAL A 25 2.49 7.63 -23.31
N ALA A 26 1.50 6.84 -22.91
CA ALA A 26 0.98 6.87 -21.54
C ALA A 26 1.96 6.34 -20.49
N ASP A 27 2.70 5.27 -20.83
CA ASP A 27 3.75 4.68 -19.98
C ASP A 27 4.87 5.71 -19.71
N ILE A 28 5.40 6.30 -20.79
CA ILE A 28 6.42 7.34 -20.74
C ILE A 28 5.88 8.59 -20.02
N MET A 29 4.70 9.11 -20.36
CA MET A 29 4.16 10.28 -19.67
C MET A 29 3.83 10.01 -18.19
N GLY A 30 3.54 8.76 -17.80
CA GLY A 30 3.34 8.38 -16.41
C GLY A 30 4.62 8.51 -15.58
N ASP A 31 5.73 7.96 -16.10
CA ASP A 31 7.04 8.03 -15.43
C ASP A 31 7.61 9.45 -15.42
N PHE A 32 7.54 10.15 -16.55
CA PHE A 32 7.94 11.55 -16.65
C PHE A 32 7.05 12.46 -15.79
N GLY A 33 5.74 12.20 -15.76
CA GLY A 33 4.77 12.95 -14.94
C GLY A 33 5.02 12.81 -13.45
N LYS A 34 5.36 11.61 -12.96
CA LYS A 34 5.78 11.40 -11.56
C LYS A 34 7.06 12.14 -11.23
N GLY A 35 8.07 12.10 -12.09
CA GLY A 35 9.33 12.83 -11.89
C GLY A 35 9.12 14.35 -11.77
N ILE A 36 8.34 14.92 -12.69
CA ILE A 36 8.04 16.36 -12.72
C ILE A 36 7.12 16.75 -11.54
N SER A 37 6.15 15.90 -11.16
CA SER A 37 5.27 16.15 -10.03
C SER A 37 6.02 16.16 -8.70
N SER A 38 6.97 15.23 -8.50
CA SER A 38 7.83 15.21 -7.30
C SER A 38 8.75 16.42 -7.24
N PHE A 39 9.29 16.86 -8.40
CA PHE A 39 10.09 18.08 -8.47
C PHE A 39 9.26 19.33 -8.13
N LYS A 40 8.04 19.44 -8.67
CA LYS A 40 7.13 20.54 -8.35
C LYS A 40 6.71 20.53 -6.89
N LYS A 41 6.48 19.34 -6.32
CA LYS A 41 6.09 19.16 -4.92
C LYS A 41 7.23 19.55 -3.99
N GLY A 42 8.45 19.08 -4.23
CA GLY A 42 9.65 19.49 -3.49
C GLY A 42 9.99 20.98 -3.61
N MET A 43 9.68 21.60 -4.76
CA MET A 43 9.84 23.05 -4.96
C MET A 43 8.73 23.90 -4.29
N ASN A 44 7.56 23.30 -4.04
CA ASN A 44 6.42 23.94 -3.36
C ASN A 44 6.24 23.47 -1.91
N GLU A 45 7.24 22.81 -1.31
CA GLU A 45 7.21 22.52 0.13
C GLU A 45 7.44 23.81 0.90
N ASP A 46 6.35 24.56 1.05
CA ASP A 46 6.12 25.41 2.22
C ASP A 46 5.86 24.46 3.41
N PRO A 47 6.48 24.67 4.59
CA PRO A 47 6.57 23.70 5.69
C PRO A 47 5.24 23.27 6.35
N GLU A 48 4.08 23.68 5.84
CA GLU A 48 2.79 23.53 6.50
C GLU A 48 1.77 22.61 5.81
N ARG A 49 2.16 21.79 4.82
CA ARG A 49 1.21 20.83 4.23
C ARG A 49 1.81 19.44 3.98
N PRO A 50 1.36 18.39 4.70
CA PRO A 50 1.73 17.02 4.41
C PRO A 50 1.38 16.67 2.96
N ALA A 51 2.38 16.13 2.26
CA ALA A 51 2.26 15.61 0.92
C ALA A 51 1.10 14.59 0.81
N GLU A 52 -0.08 15.02 0.36
CA GLU A 52 -1.19 14.09 0.10
C GLU A 52 -0.79 13.08 -0.99
N PRO A 53 -1.16 11.79 -0.85
CA PRO A 53 -0.84 10.74 -1.80
C PRO A 53 -1.65 10.95 -3.09
N THR A 54 -1.06 11.67 -4.05
CA THR A 54 -1.70 11.89 -5.35
C THR A 54 -1.73 10.58 -6.12
N ALA A 55 -2.93 9.99 -6.16
CA ALA A 55 -3.37 8.94 -7.07
C ALA A 55 -2.45 7.70 -7.12
N GLN A 56 -2.65 6.82 -6.14
CA GLN A 56 -2.57 5.40 -6.45
C GLN A 56 -3.52 5.15 -7.64
N ILE A 57 -3.00 4.69 -8.77
CA ILE A 57 -3.80 3.89 -9.70
C ILE A 57 -4.01 2.54 -9.00
N GLN A 58 -4.77 2.58 -7.91
CA GLN A 58 -5.34 1.40 -7.29
C GLN A 58 -6.60 1.15 -8.10
N ALA A 59 -6.55 0.14 -8.97
CA ALA A 59 -7.77 -0.50 -9.43
C ALA A 59 -8.66 -0.77 -8.20
N PRO A 60 -9.97 -0.52 -8.29
CA PRO A 60 -10.86 -0.38 -7.15
C PRO A 60 -10.72 -1.53 -6.15
N ALA A 61 -10.41 -1.18 -4.90
CA ALA A 61 -10.63 -2.06 -3.78
C ALA A 61 -12.14 -2.25 -3.59
N PRO A 62 -12.65 -3.48 -3.41
CA PRO A 62 -13.88 -3.67 -2.69
C PRO A 62 -13.64 -3.35 -1.20
N PRO A 63 -14.41 -2.46 -0.56
CA PRO A 63 -14.55 -2.45 0.89
C PRO A 63 -15.27 -3.77 1.26
N VAL A 64 -15.04 -4.42 2.38
CA VAL A 64 -15.52 -4.05 3.71
C VAL A 64 -14.86 -5.04 4.69
N ALA A 65 -14.22 -4.56 5.76
CA ALA A 65 -14.12 -5.31 7.02
C ALA A 65 -15.37 -4.94 7.86
N PRO A 66 -16.05 -5.89 8.51
CA PRO A 66 -15.65 -6.25 9.87
C PRO A 66 -15.79 -7.77 10.11
N THR A 67 -14.96 -8.42 10.92
CA THR A 67 -15.29 -8.61 12.35
C THR A 67 -14.16 -9.43 12.98
N PRO A 68 -13.55 -8.98 14.09
CA PRO A 68 -12.83 -9.88 14.98
C PRO A 68 -13.88 -10.73 15.69
N ALA A 69 -14.03 -12.00 15.32
CA ALA A 69 -14.83 -12.95 16.08
C ALA A 69 -13.87 -13.81 16.93
N PRO A 70 -13.68 -13.51 18.22
CA PRO A 70 -13.19 -14.50 19.16
C PRO A 70 -14.30 -15.54 19.39
N PRO A 71 -14.07 -16.84 19.20
CA PRO A 71 -14.94 -17.84 19.80
C PRO A 71 -14.48 -18.05 21.25
N THR A 72 -14.92 -17.17 22.15
CA THR A 72 -15.07 -17.54 23.55
C THR A 72 -16.49 -18.03 23.76
N ALA A 73 -16.59 -19.19 24.39
CA ALA A 73 -17.78 -19.77 25.02
C ALA A 73 -18.89 -20.31 24.11
N ALA A 74 -18.74 -21.57 23.73
CA ALA A 74 -19.85 -22.52 23.70
C ALA A 74 -19.50 -23.73 24.58
N THR A 75 -19.66 -23.56 25.89
CA THR A 75 -19.92 -24.68 26.81
C THR A 75 -21.41 -24.65 27.11
N PRO A 76 -22.12 -25.77 26.85
CA PRO A 76 -22.95 -26.35 27.90
C PRO A 76 -22.63 -27.85 28.10
N ALA A 77 -22.52 -28.22 29.37
CA ALA A 77 -22.09 -29.48 29.96
C ALA A 77 -22.88 -30.74 29.50
N PRO A 78 -22.35 -31.96 29.74
CA PRO A 78 -22.64 -32.61 31.02
C PRO A 78 -21.46 -33.43 31.63
N ALA A 79 -21.53 -33.66 32.95
CA ALA A 79 -20.64 -34.45 33.82
C ALA A 79 -19.32 -33.75 34.21
N GLU A 80 -19.22 -33.00 35.32
CA GLU A 80 -19.23 -33.44 36.74
C GLU A 80 -18.09 -34.45 37.06
N PRO A 81 -17.52 -34.47 38.28
CA PRO A 81 -16.68 -33.48 38.96
C PRO A 81 -15.33 -34.11 39.44
N ALA A 82 -14.21 -33.40 39.45
CA ALA A 82 -13.05 -33.72 40.31
C ALA A 82 -11.91 -32.70 40.12
N VAL A 83 -12.02 -31.55 40.75
CA VAL A 83 -11.23 -31.08 41.92
C VAL A 83 -9.84 -30.45 41.62
N PRO A 84 -9.56 -29.25 42.16
CA PRO A 84 -8.36 -28.45 41.92
C PRO A 84 -7.33 -28.61 43.05
N VAL A 85 -6.02 -28.73 42.73
CA VAL A 85 -4.93 -28.54 43.72
C VAL A 85 -3.64 -28.25 42.90
N ALA A 86 -3.13 -27.02 42.75
CA ALA A 86 -2.38 -26.23 43.72
C ALA A 86 -1.29 -27.00 44.47
N GLY A 87 -0.07 -27.11 43.92
CA GLY A 87 1.10 -27.42 44.75
C GLY A 87 2.29 -28.04 44.02
N THR A 88 3.47 -27.71 44.57
CA THR A 88 4.80 -28.29 44.30
C THR A 88 5.48 -27.76 43.04
N ALA A 89 6.31 -26.72 43.11
CA ALA A 89 7.61 -26.61 43.82
C ALA A 89 8.71 -27.49 43.22
N ASP A 90 9.89 -26.87 43.19
CA ASP A 90 11.23 -27.45 43.12
C ASP A 90 11.90 -27.69 41.75
N HIS A 91 12.84 -26.78 41.47
CA HIS A 91 14.06 -26.99 40.67
C HIS A 91 14.89 -28.13 41.30
N PRO A 92 15.68 -28.90 40.53
CA PRO A 92 17.11 -28.56 40.52
C PRO A 92 17.86 -28.87 39.22
N VAL A 93 18.85 -28.01 38.96
CA VAL A 93 20.23 -28.30 38.50
C VAL A 93 20.44 -29.44 37.50
N SER A 94 20.93 -29.10 36.30
CA SER A 94 21.93 -29.88 35.56
C SER A 94 22.39 -29.10 34.32
N ASP A 95 23.67 -29.29 33.98
CA ASP A 95 24.27 -28.92 32.68
C ASP A 95 24.59 -27.45 32.38
N ARG A 96 25.59 -26.91 33.09
CA ARG A 96 26.53 -25.96 32.46
C ARG A 96 27.94 -26.15 33.02
N THR A 97 28.52 -27.32 32.73
CA THR A 97 29.96 -27.61 32.84
C THR A 97 30.32 -28.59 31.73
N GLN A 98 30.59 -28.05 30.54
CA GLN A 98 31.49 -28.64 29.53
C GLN A 98 32.29 -27.43 29.02
N ALA A 99 33.57 -27.33 29.43
CA ALA A 99 34.72 -27.97 28.78
C ALA A 99 35.13 -27.19 27.53
#